data_AF-A0A318QZ59-F1
#
_entry.id   AF-A0A318QZ59-F1
#
_cell.length_a   1.000
_cell.length_b   1.000
_cell.length_c   1.000
_cell.angle_alpha   90.00
_cell.angle_beta   90.00
_cell.angle_gamma   90.00
#
_symmetry.space_group_name_H-M   'P 1'
#
loop_
_entity.id
_entity.type
_entity.pdbx_description
1 polymer ?
#
loop_
_entity_poly.entity_id
_entity_poly.type
_entity_poly.pdbx_seq_one_letter_code
_entity_poly.pdbx_strand_id
1 'polypeptide(L)'
;MFLYPKKNSEFFDENSNFFSTSKLHALDKYWSNNSSHPTHQKIHEMIERILIQRGEKTLKQERISLIKQLEKSFLISNPMGRFSANIIGLITKLLILKNQLK
;
A
#
# COMPACT_ATOMS: atom_id res chain seq x y z
N MET A 1 -5.98 34.64 2.16
CA MET A 1 -4.88 34.73 3.15
C MET A 1 -4.09 33.43 3.06
N PHE A 2 -2.88 33.47 2.50
CA PHE A 2 -2.01 32.30 2.35
C PHE A 2 -1.42 31.93 3.71
N LEU A 3 -1.77 30.76 4.25
CA LEU A 3 -1.42 30.35 5.60
C LEU A 3 -0.13 29.49 5.58
N TYR A 4 0.85 29.94 6.37
CA TYR A 4 2.18 29.36 6.50
C TYR A 4 2.16 27.89 6.97
N PRO A 5 2.94 26.98 6.34
CA PRO A 5 2.93 25.56 6.69
C PRO A 5 3.50 25.22 8.07
N LYS A 6 4.45 26.02 8.60
CA LYS A 6 5.21 25.67 9.83
C LYS A 6 4.39 25.77 11.11
N LYS A 7 3.45 26.72 11.23
CA LYS A 7 2.61 26.87 12.43
C LYS A 7 1.48 25.84 12.52
N ASN A 8 1.04 25.30 11.38
CA ASN A 8 -0.08 24.38 11.35
C ASN A 8 0.32 22.95 11.73
N SER A 9 1.58 22.55 11.51
CA SER A 9 2.07 21.26 12.00
C SER A 9 2.09 21.20 13.52
N GLU A 10 2.62 22.24 14.18
CA GLU A 10 2.65 22.32 15.64
C GLU A 10 1.24 22.37 16.24
N PHE A 11 0.33 23.16 15.64
CA PHE A 11 -1.07 23.21 16.09
C PHE A 11 -1.79 21.87 15.96
N PHE A 12 -1.56 21.11 14.88
CA PHE A 12 -2.19 19.81 14.71
C PHE A 12 -1.54 18.74 15.59
N ASP A 13 -0.22 18.78 15.79
CA ASP A 13 0.47 17.82 16.66
C ASP A 13 0.03 17.99 18.11
N GLU A 14 -0.05 19.22 18.62
CA GLU A 14 -0.57 19.52 19.97
C GLU A 14 -2.03 19.10 20.12
N ASN A 15 -2.86 19.35 19.09
CA ASN A 15 -4.28 19.03 19.15
C ASN A 15 -4.63 17.59 18.75
N SER A 16 -3.68 16.84 18.19
CA SER A 16 -3.88 15.47 17.74
C SER A 16 -4.39 14.59 18.89
N ASN A 17 -3.86 14.83 20.11
CA ASN A 17 -4.25 14.17 21.35
C ASN A 17 -5.73 14.35 21.71
N PHE A 18 -6.41 15.40 21.25
CA PHE A 18 -7.85 15.59 21.47
C PHE A 18 -8.73 14.77 20.53
N PHE A 19 -8.20 14.28 19.41
CA PHE A 19 -8.95 13.42 18.50
C PHE A 19 -8.90 11.97 18.98
N SER A 20 -10.06 11.35 19.11
CA SER A 20 -10.16 9.90 19.28
C SER A 20 -9.56 9.17 18.07
N THR A 21 -9.02 7.97 18.30
CA THR A 21 -8.47 7.12 17.24
C THR A 21 -9.48 6.85 16.12
N SER A 22 -10.75 6.59 16.46
CA SER A 22 -11.81 6.39 15.46
C SER A 22 -12.03 7.63 14.58
N LYS A 23 -11.92 8.83 15.15
CA LYS A 23 -12.05 10.08 14.42
C LYS A 23 -10.84 10.34 13.52
N LEU A 24 -9.64 9.97 13.96
CA LEU A 24 -8.44 10.03 13.12
C LEU A 24 -8.55 9.09 11.91
N HIS A 25 -9.01 7.84 12.09
CA HIS A 25 -9.25 6.93 10.97
C HIS A 25 -10.31 7.45 9.98
N ALA A 26 -11.37 8.08 10.48
CA ALA A 26 -12.38 8.70 9.62
C ALA A 26 -11.79 9.88 8.80
N LEU A 27 -10.95 10.71 9.43
CA LEU A 27 -10.25 11.80 8.75
C LEU A 27 -9.22 11.27 7.75
N ASP A 28 -8.50 10.20 8.09
CA ASP A 28 -7.55 9.54 7.19
C ASP A 28 -8.25 9.11 5.89
N LYS A 29 -9.42 8.47 6.03
CA LYS A 29 -10.25 8.05 4.90
C LYS A 29 -10.77 9.23 4.08
N TYR A 30 -11.27 10.27 4.75
CA TYR A 30 -11.77 11.45 4.07
C TYR A 30 -10.68 12.13 3.24
N TRP A 31 -9.52 12.39 3.82
CA TRP A 31 -8.44 13.09 3.12
C TRP A 31 -7.74 12.22 2.07
N SER A 32 -7.65 10.90 2.28
CA SER A 32 -7.20 9.95 1.27
C SER A 32 -8.05 10.02 -0.01
N ASN A 33 -9.36 10.21 0.14
CA ASN A 33 -10.29 10.33 -0.99
C ASN A 33 -10.33 11.74 -1.61
N ASN A 34 -9.84 12.76 -0.89
CA ASN A 34 -9.92 14.18 -1.29
C ASN A 34 -8.53 14.83 -1.43
N SER A 35 -7.53 14.06 -1.87
CA SER A 35 -6.12 14.48 -1.92
C SER A 35 -5.72 15.27 -3.18
N SER A 36 -6.67 15.84 -3.92
CA SER A 36 -6.40 16.55 -5.18
C SER A 36 -5.61 17.85 -5.00
N HIS A 37 -5.66 18.46 -3.81
CA HIS A 37 -4.93 19.68 -3.48
C HIS A 37 -3.70 19.37 -2.60
N PRO A 38 -2.53 20.01 -2.82
CA PRO A 38 -1.31 19.76 -2.03
C PRO A 38 -1.49 19.93 -0.51
N THR A 39 -2.35 20.86 -0.08
CA THR A 39 -2.68 21.03 1.34
C THR A 39 -3.42 19.82 1.90
N HIS A 40 -4.33 19.22 1.16
CA HIS A 40 -5.09 18.05 1.60
C HIS A 40 -4.18 16.83 1.74
N GLN A 41 -3.22 16.69 0.82
CA GLN A 41 -2.19 15.66 0.93
C GLN A 41 -1.35 15.85 2.20
N LYS A 42 -0.94 17.08 2.52
CA LYS A 42 -0.21 17.34 3.78
C LYS A 42 -1.03 17.00 5.02
N ILE A 43 -2.33 17.31 5.01
CA ILE A 43 -3.23 16.95 6.12
C ILE A 43 -3.34 15.43 6.26
N HIS A 44 -3.52 14.71 5.15
CA HIS A 44 -3.52 13.24 5.14
C HIS A 44 -2.23 12.67 5.72
N GLU A 45 -1.07 13.14 5.27
CA GLU A 45 0.24 12.70 5.76
C GLU A 45 0.44 12.96 7.26
N MET A 46 -0.07 14.08 7.77
CA MET A 46 -0.03 14.39 9.21
C MET A 46 -0.88 13.41 10.02
N ILE A 47 -2.10 13.11 9.56
CA ILE A 47 -2.99 12.14 10.20
C ILE A 47 -2.35 10.74 10.20
N GLU A 48 -1.77 10.32 9.07
CA GLU A 48 -1.05 9.04 8.99
C GLU A 48 0.09 8.95 10.00
N ARG A 49 0.87 10.02 10.18
CA ARG A 49 1.94 10.06 11.19
C ARG A 49 1.42 9.91 12.60
N ILE A 50 0.32 10.59 12.95
CA ILE A 50 -0.30 10.49 14.27
C ILE A 50 -0.82 9.07 14.52
N LEU A 51 -1.48 8.45 13.53
CA LEU A 51 -1.94 7.06 13.62
C LEU A 51 -0.76 6.11 13.85
N ILE A 52 0.34 6.26 13.10
CA ILE A 52 1.56 5.45 13.28
C ILE A 52 2.16 5.64 14.67
N GLN A 53 2.26 6.87 15.18
CA GLN A 53 2.76 7.16 16.53
C GLN A 53 1.92 6.49 17.61
N ARG A 54 0.61 6.32 17.38
CA ARG A 54 -0.31 5.60 18.27
C ARG A 54 -0.26 4.07 18.12
N GLY A 55 0.54 3.54 17.20
CA GLY A 55 0.59 2.11 16.90
C GLY A 55 -0.61 1.61 16.08
N GLU A 56 -1.38 2.53 15.49
CA GLU A 56 -2.53 2.21 14.65
C GLU A 56 -2.10 1.90 13.21
N LYS A 57 -2.88 1.07 12.52
CA LYS A 57 -2.65 0.75 11.11
C LYS A 57 -3.21 1.86 10.23
N THR A 58 -2.42 2.39 9.30
CA THR A 58 -2.94 3.39 8.34
C THR A 58 -3.65 2.72 7.18
N LEU A 59 -4.51 3.47 6.47
CA LEU A 59 -5.17 2.97 5.26
C LEU A 59 -4.19 2.48 4.19
N LYS A 60 -3.01 3.11 4.10
CA LYS A 60 -1.96 2.69 3.18
C LYS A 60 -1.43 1.30 3.53
N GLN A 61 -1.21 1.02 4.82
CA GLN A 61 -0.76 -0.30 5.28
C GLN A 61 -1.82 -1.37 5.03
N GLU A 62 -3.10 -1.04 5.24
CA GLU A 62 -4.22 -1.95 4.94
C GLU A 62 -4.30 -2.29 3.45
N ARG A 63 -4.21 -1.29 2.57
CA ARG A 63 -4.19 -1.50 1.12
C ARG A 63 -3.01 -2.38 0.68
N ILE A 64 -1.82 -2.16 1.23
CA ILE A 64 -0.65 -3.00 0.94
C ILE A 64 -0.88 -4.44 1.42
N SER A 65 -1.49 -4.63 2.59
CA SER A 65 -1.82 -5.96 3.10
C SER A 65 -2.81 -6.69 2.18
N LEU A 66 -3.84 -6.00 1.70
CA LEU A 66 -4.81 -6.53 0.75
C LEU A 66 -4.16 -6.90 -0.58
N ILE A 67 -3.30 -6.03 -1.13
CA ILE A 67 -2.56 -6.32 -2.37
C ILE A 67 -1.70 -7.58 -2.18
N LYS A 68 -0.96 -7.70 -1.08
CA LYS A 68 -0.16 -8.90 -0.79
C LYS A 68 -1.02 -10.16 -0.65
N GLN A 69 -2.20 -10.06 -0.04
CA GLN A 69 -3.14 -11.17 0.04
C GLN A 69 -3.68 -11.56 -1.34
N LEU A 70 -4.00 -10.58 -2.19
CA LEU A 70 -4.44 -10.82 -3.56
C LEU A 70 -3.33 -11.43 -4.41
N GLU A 71 -2.10 -10.94 -4.33
CA GLU A 71 -0.92 -11.52 -4.99
C GLU A 71 -0.68 -12.96 -4.54
N LYS A 72 -0.75 -13.21 -3.23
CA LYS A 72 -0.64 -14.56 -2.67
C LYS A 72 -1.76 -15.45 -3.19
N SER A 73 -3.00 -14.96 -3.21
CA SER A 73 -4.15 -15.72 -3.71
C SER A 73 -4.03 -16.01 -5.21
N PHE A 74 -3.54 -15.05 -6.00
CA PHE A 74 -3.29 -15.20 -7.43
C PHE A 74 -2.19 -16.24 -7.70
N LEU A 75 -1.11 -16.21 -6.92
CA LEU A 75 -0.06 -17.23 -6.98
C LEU A 75 -0.58 -18.62 -6.60
N ILE A 76 -1.52 -18.70 -5.66
CA ILE A 76 -2.17 -19.95 -5.23
C ILE A 76 -3.24 -20.42 -6.22
N SER A 77 -3.95 -19.51 -6.90
CA SER A 77 -5.05 -19.82 -7.81
C SER A 77 -4.59 -20.11 -9.23
N ASN A 78 -3.36 -19.74 -9.59
CA ASN A 78 -2.73 -20.12 -10.86
C ASN A 78 -1.49 -21.05 -10.70
N PRO A 79 -1.56 -22.11 -9.88
CA PRO A 79 -0.44 -23.02 -9.67
C PRO A 79 -0.23 -23.91 -10.90
N MET A 80 -1.31 -24.26 -11.61
CA MET A 80 -1.26 -25.03 -12.84
C MET A 80 -0.63 -24.26 -14.01
N GLY A 81 -0.90 -22.95 -14.16
CA GLY A 81 -0.26 -22.15 -15.20
C GLY A 81 1.26 -22.03 -15.02
N ARG A 82 1.73 -21.99 -13.77
CA ARG A 82 3.16 -22.00 -13.44
C ARG A 82 3.80 -23.37 -13.64
N PHE A 83 3.09 -24.43 -13.25
CA PHE A 83 3.55 -25.81 -13.42
C PHE A 83 3.63 -26.19 -14.92
N SER A 84 2.62 -25.82 -15.71
CA SER A 84 2.61 -26.06 -17.15
C SER A 84 3.71 -25.28 -17.87
N ALA A 85 3.92 -24.01 -17.54
CA ALA A 85 5.03 -23.22 -18.10
C ALA A 85 6.40 -23.83 -17.77
N ASN A 86 6.60 -24.34 -16.55
CA ASN A 86 7.83 -25.02 -16.16
C ASN A 86 8.02 -26.34 -16.90
N ILE A 87 6.97 -27.16 -17.05
CA ILE A 87 7.04 -28.40 -17.83
C ILE A 87 7.37 -28.10 -19.29
N ILE A 88 6.68 -27.13 -19.90
CA ILE A 88 6.92 -26.72 -21.28
C ILE A 88 8.37 -26.26 -21.44
N GLY A 89 8.87 -25.41 -20.54
CA GLY A 89 10.27 -24.95 -20.57
C GLY A 89 11.29 -26.09 -20.45
N LEU A 90 10.99 -27.10 -19.63
CA LEU A 90 11.85 -28.28 -19.44
C LEU A 90 11.86 -29.15 -20.71
N ILE A 91 10.69 -29.39 -21.32
CA ILE A 91 10.56 -30.10 -22.59
C ILE A 91 11.32 -29.36 -23.70
N THR A 92 11.16 -28.05 -23.81
CA THR A 92 11.84 -27.24 -24.84
C THR A 92 13.36 -27.29 -24.67
N LYS A 93 13.88 -27.22 -23.44
CA LYS A 93 15.32 -27.38 -23.18
C LYS A 93 15.83 -28.76 -23.60
N LEU A 94 15.08 -29.83 -23.29
CA LEU A 94 15.44 -31.20 -23.68
C LEU A 94 15.45 -31.36 -25.21
N LEU A 95 14.48 -30.76 -25.91
CA LEU A 95 14.41 -30.79 -27.38
C LEU A 95 15.58 -30.03 -28.02
N ILE A 96 15.92 -28.86 -27.51
CA ILE A 96 17.08 -28.09 -27.99
C ILE A 96 18.38 -28.86 -27.75
N LEU A 97 18.56 -29.43 -26.55
CA LEU A 97 19.75 -30.23 -26.22
C LEU A 97 19.89 -31.46 -27.13
N LYS A 98 18.78 -32.16 -27.41
CA LYS A 98 18.77 -33.31 -28.31
C LYS A 98 19.10 -32.93 -29.75
N ASN A 99 18.65 -31.77 -30.22
CA ASN A 99 18.98 -31.26 -31.56
C ASN A 99 20.43 -30.79 -31.69
N GLN A 100 21.13 -30.45 -30.61
CA GLN A 100 22.54 -30.07 -30.64
C GLN A 100 23.52 -31.26 -30.52
N LEU A 101 23.02 -32.44 -30.14
CA LEU A 101 23.82 -33.68 -30.03
C LEU A 101 23.76 -34.55 -31.30
N LYS A 102 23.15 -34.06 -32.38
CA LYS A 102 22.94 -34.76 -33.65
C LYS A 102 23.65 -34.03 -34.77
#